data_AF-A0A928S293-F1
#
_entry.id   AF-A0A928S293-F1
#
_cell.length_a   1.000
_cell.length_b   1.000
_cell.length_c   1.000
_cell.angle_alpha   90.00
_cell.angle_beta   90.00
_cell.angle_gamma   90.00
#
_symmetry.space_group_name_H-M   'P 1'
#
loop_
_entity.id
_entity.type
_entity.pdbx_description
1 polymer ?
#
loop_
_entity_poly.entity_id
_entity_poly.type
_entity_poly.pdbx_seq_one_letter_code
_entity_poly.pdbx_strand_id
1 'polypeptide(L)'
;MVGLLGIAVCISMAAPPPGGPVLAGGAVKLTPTVEGVDLSEFFTAWSTQIPDLPGDSGMPFAVELELGGGRYTLVLDPFSVRAEGFQALVVRDGELVEVPVEAPKTYRGYVEGLPGSIAGGSYYDGQLRLVIEMGDLGSYGVQPVADFVPGVNASLHVAYAATDSFTDDSWTCGTDELRHSFGGMQHHLDQSEANGPNPAGGDRTAEVAFDTDFEFFTRRGSVQACIDDIEAIQAGVDVIYERDVNICHVISRIIVRDTSNDPYSGTDAETILTQFQNHWNSQQGGVQRDLAHLMAGRSRDGGILGIAYLSVVCNRSSAYGVSWTLFSSNMTQRVALTAHEEGHNWGAGHCCSGCSGCSTCRIMCPCLGGCSGNITSFGTSEINQITNHRNSRNCLTDGCGGGGGGGGVQCGDVKNLKARCRDNGAIKGKVILFDETHDGEEVIISIDGRNFTLTIANGRAPFNVCCYTGPGHSVSLVDPGNCITIQVSCN
;
A
#
# COMPACT_ATOMS: atom_id res chain seq x y z
N MET A 1 72.04 -32.81 37.35
CA MET A 1 72.34 -31.69 36.43
C MET A 1 71.05 -31.31 35.72
N VAL A 2 70.57 -30.10 36.02
CA VAL A 2 69.58 -29.26 35.32
C VAL A 2 68.43 -29.97 34.56
N GLY A 3 67.25 -30.03 35.20
CA GLY A 3 65.97 -30.18 34.51
C GLY A 3 65.28 -28.81 34.41
N LEU A 4 64.96 -28.36 33.19
CA LEU A 4 64.26 -27.10 32.94
C LEU A 4 62.75 -27.29 33.08
N LEU A 5 62.15 -26.52 34.00
CA LEU A 5 60.72 -26.27 34.11
C LEU A 5 60.27 -25.33 32.97
N GLY A 6 59.30 -25.76 32.16
CA GLY A 6 58.53 -24.89 31.28
C GLY A 6 57.29 -24.37 32.00
N ILE A 7 57.18 -23.05 32.17
CA ILE A 7 56.00 -22.38 32.71
C ILE A 7 54.94 -22.29 31.60
N ALA A 8 53.80 -22.94 31.81
CA ALA A 8 52.59 -22.72 31.02
C ALA A 8 51.84 -21.49 31.58
N VAL A 9 51.62 -20.48 30.74
CA VAL A 9 50.76 -19.35 31.05
C VAL A 9 49.35 -19.68 30.56
N CYS A 10 48.41 -19.88 31.50
CA CYS A 10 46.98 -19.94 31.21
C CYS A 10 46.48 -18.52 30.91
N ILE A 11 46.01 -18.27 29.68
CA ILE A 11 45.21 -17.09 29.35
C ILE A 11 43.73 -17.48 29.48
N SER A 12 43.10 -16.95 30.51
CA SER A 12 41.65 -16.97 30.73
C SER A 12 40.94 -16.24 29.58
N MET A 13 40.06 -16.94 28.86
CA MET A 13 39.14 -16.30 27.90
C MET A 13 37.97 -15.68 28.68
N ALA A 14 38.02 -14.36 28.87
CA ALA A 14 36.87 -13.59 29.29
C ALA A 14 35.91 -13.44 28.09
N ALA A 15 34.62 -13.73 28.32
CA ALA A 15 33.57 -13.47 27.34
C ALA A 15 33.46 -11.96 27.05
N PRO A 16 33.26 -11.53 25.80
CA PRO A 16 33.05 -10.13 25.48
C PRO A 16 31.65 -9.66 25.98
N PRO A 17 31.50 -8.38 26.35
CA PRO A 17 30.25 -7.81 26.84
C PRO A 17 29.19 -7.71 25.71
N PRO A 18 27.87 -7.71 26.04
CA PRO A 18 26.82 -7.49 25.06
C PRO A 18 26.68 -5.98 24.82
N GLY A 19 26.96 -5.53 23.60
CA GLY A 19 26.87 -4.13 23.21
C GLY A 19 27.93 -3.74 22.19
N GLY A 20 27.60 -3.88 20.91
CA GLY A 20 28.41 -3.46 19.77
C GLY A 20 27.61 -3.64 18.47
N PRO A 21 27.84 -2.78 17.45
CA PRO A 21 26.90 -2.52 16.36
C PRO A 21 26.74 -3.73 15.44
N VAL A 22 25.58 -3.78 14.79
CA VAL A 22 25.25 -4.70 13.69
C VAL A 22 26.35 -4.67 12.63
N LEU A 23 26.72 -5.86 12.17
CA LEU A 23 27.89 -6.13 11.35
C LEU A 23 27.88 -5.36 10.02
N ALA A 24 28.97 -4.64 9.75
CA ALA A 24 29.32 -4.10 8.45
C ALA A 24 29.61 -5.24 7.44
N GLY A 25 28.56 -5.78 6.82
CA GLY A 25 28.65 -6.33 5.48
C GLY A 25 28.58 -5.16 4.51
N GLY A 26 29.63 -4.94 3.71
CA GLY A 26 29.64 -3.83 2.75
C GLY A 26 28.46 -3.90 1.79
N ALA A 27 27.89 -2.75 1.46
CA ALA A 27 26.83 -2.62 0.47
C ALA A 27 27.18 -3.38 -0.83
N VAL A 28 26.27 -4.24 -1.30
CA VAL A 28 26.47 -5.08 -2.49
C VAL A 28 25.70 -4.50 -3.68
N LYS A 29 26.46 -4.06 -4.67
CA LYS A 29 25.96 -3.55 -5.95
C LYS A 29 25.58 -4.73 -6.87
N LEU A 30 24.29 -4.93 -7.16
CA LEU A 30 23.82 -5.93 -8.11
C LEU A 30 23.93 -5.36 -9.53
N THR A 31 24.70 -6.02 -10.40
CA THR A 31 25.02 -5.57 -11.76
C THR A 31 23.84 -5.70 -12.73
N PRO A 32 23.65 -4.78 -13.70
CA PRO A 32 24.56 -3.69 -14.07
C PRO A 32 24.18 -2.38 -13.38
N THR A 33 25.18 -1.67 -12.87
CA THR A 33 24.96 -0.35 -12.28
C THR A 33 25.66 0.74 -13.02
N VAL A 34 24.99 1.87 -13.20
CA VAL A 34 25.59 3.07 -13.78
C VAL A 34 26.75 3.55 -12.90
N GLU A 35 27.87 3.90 -13.53
CA GLU A 35 29.07 4.42 -12.86
C GLU A 35 28.78 5.82 -12.28
N GLY A 36 29.19 6.08 -11.04
CA GLY A 36 28.98 7.37 -10.37
C GLY A 36 27.67 7.54 -9.58
N VAL A 37 26.78 6.54 -9.58
CA VAL A 37 25.60 6.48 -8.69
C VAL A 37 25.94 5.62 -7.47
N ASP A 38 25.96 6.25 -6.29
CA ASP A 38 26.12 5.60 -4.99
C ASP A 38 24.81 5.72 -4.19
N LEU A 39 24.24 4.58 -3.80
CA LEU A 39 23.02 4.49 -2.99
C LEU A 39 23.28 3.74 -1.67
N SER A 40 24.55 3.59 -1.29
CA SER A 40 24.96 2.90 -0.06
C SER A 40 24.54 3.60 1.23
N GLU A 41 24.06 4.85 1.15
CA GLU A 41 23.39 5.53 2.26
C GLU A 41 21.94 5.07 2.46
N PHE A 42 21.32 4.46 1.44
CA PHE A 42 19.91 4.08 1.43
C PHE A 42 19.69 2.57 1.47
N PHE A 43 20.60 1.80 0.87
CA PHE A 43 20.43 0.35 0.69
C PHE A 43 21.69 -0.46 1.02
N THR A 44 21.49 -1.66 1.57
CA THR A 44 22.53 -2.69 1.70
C THR A 44 22.77 -3.46 0.41
N ALA A 45 21.75 -3.59 -0.45
CA ALA A 45 21.89 -4.13 -1.79
C ALA A 45 20.85 -3.52 -2.74
N TRP A 46 21.24 -3.32 -4.00
CA TRP A 46 20.37 -2.75 -5.03
C TRP A 46 20.89 -3.06 -6.44
N SER A 47 19.99 -3.02 -7.43
CA SER A 47 20.32 -2.94 -8.85
C SER A 47 19.83 -1.61 -9.43
N THR A 48 20.45 -1.14 -10.52
CA THR A 48 19.90 -0.01 -11.28
C THR A 48 19.59 -0.43 -12.69
N GLN A 49 18.55 0.13 -13.29
CA GLN A 49 18.08 -0.26 -14.61
C GLN A 49 17.39 0.90 -15.30
N ILE A 50 17.34 0.85 -16.63
CA ILE A 50 16.50 1.73 -17.44
C ILE A 50 15.42 0.83 -18.02
N PRO A 51 14.24 0.73 -17.39
CA PRO A 51 13.16 -0.09 -17.90
C PRO A 51 12.66 0.48 -19.24
N ASP A 52 12.25 -0.40 -20.14
CA ASP A 52 11.60 0.00 -21.39
C ASP A 52 10.14 0.35 -21.08
N LEU A 53 9.88 1.64 -20.84
CA LEU A 53 8.58 2.14 -20.42
C LEU A 53 7.85 2.78 -21.60
N PRO A 54 6.53 2.55 -21.76
CA PRO A 54 5.74 3.23 -22.78
C PRO A 54 5.66 4.72 -22.46
N GLY A 55 5.29 5.58 -23.42
CA GLY A 55 4.87 6.95 -23.05
C GLY A 55 3.68 6.94 -22.08
N ASP A 56 3.43 8.03 -21.37
CA ASP A 56 2.31 8.16 -20.42
C ASP A 56 0.95 8.12 -21.13
N SER A 57 0.49 6.93 -21.47
CA SER A 57 -0.75 6.72 -22.22
C SER A 57 -1.95 6.46 -21.32
N GLY A 58 -1.75 6.20 -20.02
CA GLY A 58 -2.82 5.76 -19.12
C GLY A 58 -3.42 4.41 -19.53
N MET A 59 -2.63 3.56 -20.19
CA MET A 59 -3.07 2.27 -20.72
C MET A 59 -2.29 1.15 -20.03
N PRO A 60 -2.85 -0.08 -19.98
CA PRO A 60 -2.12 -1.25 -19.54
C PRO A 60 -0.81 -1.46 -20.31
N PHE A 61 0.23 -1.92 -19.61
CA PHE A 61 1.50 -2.28 -20.22
C PHE A 61 2.21 -3.38 -19.43
N ALA A 62 3.20 -4.00 -20.06
CA ALA A 62 4.11 -4.93 -19.42
C ALA A 62 5.53 -4.37 -19.48
N VAL A 63 6.31 -4.59 -18.43
CA VAL A 63 7.70 -4.14 -18.32
C VAL A 63 8.57 -5.25 -17.75
N GLU A 64 9.73 -5.48 -18.36
CA GLU A 64 10.74 -6.39 -17.80
C GLU A 64 11.59 -5.63 -16.77
N LEU A 65 11.68 -6.18 -15.56
CA LEU A 65 12.44 -5.63 -14.44
C LEU A 65 13.44 -6.65 -13.90
N GLU A 66 14.62 -6.16 -13.52
CA GLU A 66 15.62 -6.94 -12.79
C GLU A 66 15.43 -6.77 -11.27
N LEU A 67 14.93 -7.82 -10.60
CA LEU A 67 14.60 -7.84 -9.18
C LEU A 67 15.35 -8.99 -8.50
N GLY A 68 16.10 -8.71 -7.42
CA GLY A 68 16.83 -9.75 -6.68
C GLY A 68 17.81 -10.59 -7.51
N GLY A 69 18.32 -10.04 -8.62
CA GLY A 69 19.20 -10.74 -9.57
C GLY A 69 18.48 -11.65 -10.59
N GLY A 70 17.15 -11.68 -10.59
CA GLY A 70 16.31 -12.33 -11.61
C GLY A 70 15.63 -11.31 -12.52
N ARG A 71 15.21 -11.74 -13.72
CA ARG A 71 14.39 -10.94 -14.64
C ARG A 71 12.94 -11.40 -14.58
N TYR A 72 12.03 -10.45 -14.45
CA TYR A 72 10.60 -10.69 -14.29
C TYR A 72 9.81 -9.74 -15.17
N THR A 73 8.75 -10.23 -15.79
CA THR A 73 7.78 -9.40 -16.51
C THR A 73 6.68 -8.98 -15.55
N LEU A 74 6.60 -7.69 -15.26
CA LEU A 74 5.50 -7.11 -14.49
C LEU A 74 4.42 -6.62 -15.46
N VAL A 75 3.17 -7.04 -15.25
CA VAL A 75 1.99 -6.57 -15.98
C VAL A 75 1.30 -5.53 -15.10
N LEU A 76 1.11 -4.31 -15.62
CA LEU A 76 0.56 -3.17 -14.91
C LEU A 76 -0.69 -2.65 -15.63
N ASP A 77 -1.77 -2.49 -14.86
CA ASP A 77 -3.05 -1.95 -15.28
C ASP A 77 -3.33 -0.63 -14.57
N PRO A 78 -3.82 0.41 -15.28
CA PRO A 78 -4.28 1.63 -14.65
C PRO A 78 -5.35 1.33 -13.61
N PHE A 79 -5.20 1.93 -12.44
CA PHE A 79 -6.08 1.73 -11.31
C PHE A 79 -6.32 3.05 -10.62
N SER A 80 -7.53 3.27 -10.11
CA SER A 80 -7.87 4.48 -9.37
C SER A 80 -8.09 4.14 -7.91
N VAL A 81 -7.26 4.70 -7.03
CA VAL A 81 -7.51 4.71 -5.59
C VAL A 81 -8.55 5.78 -5.21
N ARG A 82 -9.23 6.45 -6.15
CA ARG A 82 -10.25 7.46 -5.86
C ARG A 82 -11.64 6.82 -5.75
N ALA A 83 -12.39 7.19 -4.72
CA ALA A 83 -13.78 6.80 -4.53
C ALA A 83 -14.71 7.48 -5.55
N GLU A 84 -15.94 6.97 -5.68
CA GLU A 84 -17.00 7.70 -6.40
C GLU A 84 -17.25 9.05 -5.70
N GLY A 85 -17.28 10.14 -6.46
CA GLY A 85 -17.45 11.47 -5.91
C GLY A 85 -16.21 12.04 -5.20
N PHE A 86 -15.01 11.50 -5.47
CA PHE A 86 -13.75 12.05 -5.00
C PHE A 86 -13.63 13.57 -5.21
N GLN A 87 -13.13 14.27 -4.20
CA GLN A 87 -12.88 15.71 -4.25
C GLN A 87 -11.45 16.06 -3.84
N ALA A 88 -10.80 16.91 -4.63
CA ALA A 88 -9.59 17.59 -4.21
C ALA A 88 -9.92 19.05 -3.90
N LEU A 89 -9.50 19.51 -2.71
CA LEU A 89 -9.83 20.83 -2.18
C LEU A 89 -8.56 21.57 -1.79
N VAL A 90 -8.58 22.88 -1.95
CA VAL A 90 -7.55 23.80 -1.45
C VAL A 90 -8.19 24.93 -0.65
N VAL A 91 -7.39 25.71 0.08
CA VAL A 91 -7.89 26.86 0.83
C VAL A 91 -7.79 28.13 -0.04
N ARG A 92 -8.92 28.80 -0.26
CA ARG A 92 -8.97 30.11 -0.93
C ARG A 92 -9.80 31.06 -0.07
N ASP A 93 -9.21 32.19 0.31
CA ASP A 93 -9.85 33.21 1.13
C ASP A 93 -10.48 32.68 2.43
N GLY A 94 -9.88 31.63 3.02
CA GLY A 94 -10.36 30.99 4.24
C GLY A 94 -11.44 29.92 4.04
N GLU A 95 -11.87 29.67 2.80
CA GLU A 95 -12.85 28.63 2.45
C GLU A 95 -12.20 27.49 1.66
N LEU A 96 -12.80 26.29 1.74
CA LEU A 96 -12.39 25.16 0.93
C LEU A 96 -13.03 25.26 -0.46
N VAL A 97 -12.20 25.23 -1.49
CA VAL A 97 -12.63 25.29 -2.89
C VAL A 97 -12.12 24.06 -3.63
N GLU A 98 -13.01 23.45 -4.40
CA GLU A 98 -12.68 22.29 -5.22
C GLU A 98 -11.82 22.71 -6.41
N VAL A 99 -10.80 21.92 -6.69
CA VAL A 99 -9.86 22.15 -7.79
C VAL A 99 -9.95 21.04 -8.83
N PRO A 100 -9.72 21.34 -10.11
CA PRO A 100 -9.57 20.30 -11.12
C PRO A 100 -8.37 19.42 -10.76
N VAL A 101 -8.52 18.12 -10.98
CA VAL A 101 -7.46 17.12 -10.83
C VAL A 101 -7.17 16.44 -12.14
N GLU A 102 -5.91 16.08 -12.35
CA GLU A 102 -5.53 15.23 -13.46
C GLU A 102 -6.09 13.80 -13.29
N ALA A 103 -6.08 13.02 -14.36
CA ALA A 103 -6.44 11.60 -14.29
C ALA A 103 -5.51 10.86 -13.31
N PRO A 104 -5.98 9.82 -12.60
CA PRO A 104 -5.14 9.03 -11.71
C PRO A 104 -3.90 8.50 -12.44
N LYS A 105 -2.76 8.57 -11.76
CA LYS A 105 -1.46 8.06 -12.24
C LYS A 105 -1.09 6.74 -11.58
N THR A 106 -2.03 6.14 -10.86
CA THR A 106 -1.84 4.90 -10.11
C THR A 106 -2.04 3.68 -10.99
N TYR A 107 -1.26 2.65 -10.68
CA TYR A 107 -1.30 1.36 -11.35
C TYR A 107 -1.28 0.25 -10.31
N ARG A 108 -1.89 -0.85 -10.68
CA ARG A 108 -1.77 -2.13 -9.98
C ARG A 108 -1.32 -3.20 -10.94
N GLY A 109 -0.80 -4.31 -10.43
CA GLY A 109 -0.29 -5.35 -11.30
C GLY A 109 0.12 -6.62 -10.61
N TYR A 110 0.75 -7.48 -11.39
CA TYR A 110 1.26 -8.77 -10.96
C TYR A 110 2.46 -9.18 -11.82
N VAL A 111 3.23 -10.14 -11.34
CA VAL A 111 4.37 -10.72 -12.05
C VAL A 111 3.91 -11.93 -12.88
N GLU A 112 4.19 -11.92 -14.18
CA GLU A 112 3.85 -13.01 -15.08
C GLU A 112 4.50 -14.31 -14.63
N GLY A 113 3.72 -15.40 -14.61
CA GLY A 113 4.21 -16.72 -14.19
C GLY A 113 4.43 -16.87 -12.68
N LEU A 114 4.11 -15.85 -11.87
CA LEU A 114 4.19 -15.90 -10.41
C LEU A 114 2.80 -15.66 -9.76
N PRO A 115 2.02 -16.73 -9.55
CA PRO A 115 0.69 -16.64 -8.93
C PRO A 115 0.75 -15.99 -7.54
N GLY A 116 -0.22 -15.14 -7.24
CA GLY A 116 -0.34 -14.45 -5.94
C GLY A 116 0.62 -13.26 -5.75
N SER A 117 1.42 -12.91 -6.77
CA SER A 117 2.16 -11.65 -6.76
C SER A 117 1.21 -10.46 -6.97
N ILE A 118 1.53 -9.35 -6.32
CA ILE A 118 0.75 -8.12 -6.38
C ILE A 118 1.70 -6.92 -6.41
N ALA A 119 1.40 -5.93 -7.23
CA ALA A 119 2.14 -4.69 -7.32
C ALA A 119 1.19 -3.50 -7.29
N GLY A 120 1.65 -2.38 -6.75
CA GLY A 120 0.88 -1.15 -6.64
C GLY A 120 1.78 0.07 -6.51
N GLY A 121 1.32 1.19 -7.05
CA GLY A 121 2.05 2.45 -7.01
C GLY A 121 1.65 3.37 -8.14
N SER A 122 2.59 4.12 -8.71
CA SER A 122 2.33 5.11 -9.76
C SER A 122 3.28 5.03 -10.94
N TYR A 123 2.79 5.49 -12.09
CA TYR A 123 3.57 5.69 -13.30
C TYR A 123 3.17 6.99 -14.00
N TYR A 124 4.12 7.91 -14.13
CA TYR A 124 3.98 9.16 -14.87
C TYR A 124 5.36 9.77 -15.15
N ASP A 125 5.45 10.63 -16.16
CA ASP A 125 6.67 11.29 -16.62
C ASP A 125 7.82 10.30 -16.90
N GLY A 126 7.49 9.08 -17.35
CA GLY A 126 8.49 8.03 -17.57
C GLY A 126 9.11 7.46 -16.29
N GLN A 127 8.47 7.66 -15.12
CA GLN A 127 8.96 7.26 -13.82
C GLN A 127 7.99 6.29 -13.13
N LEU A 128 8.44 5.06 -12.88
CA LEU A 128 7.75 4.08 -12.05
C LEU A 128 8.08 4.32 -10.58
N ARG A 129 7.08 4.31 -9.69
CA ARG A 129 7.25 4.19 -8.24
C ARG A 129 6.33 3.08 -7.75
N LEU A 130 6.90 1.91 -7.48
CA LEU A 130 6.15 0.68 -7.20
C LEU A 130 6.61 0.01 -5.91
N VAL A 131 5.64 -0.60 -5.22
CA VAL A 131 5.84 -1.68 -4.26
C VAL A 131 5.36 -2.98 -4.93
N ILE A 132 6.18 -4.02 -4.87
CA ILE A 132 5.92 -5.31 -5.54
C ILE A 132 6.08 -6.42 -4.52
N GLU A 133 5.04 -7.20 -4.27
CA GLU A 133 5.08 -8.43 -3.49
C GLU A 133 5.19 -9.65 -4.42
N MET A 134 6.17 -10.50 -4.16
CA MET A 134 6.45 -11.70 -4.95
C MET A 134 6.38 -12.99 -4.12
N GLY A 135 5.67 -12.97 -2.99
CA GLY A 135 5.50 -14.11 -2.11
C GLY A 135 6.82 -14.55 -1.51
N ASP A 136 7.19 -15.83 -1.70
CA ASP A 136 8.44 -16.38 -1.16
C ASP A 136 9.71 -15.69 -1.70
N LEU A 137 9.60 -14.96 -2.82
CA LEU A 137 10.72 -14.18 -3.40
C LEU A 137 10.91 -12.82 -2.70
N GLY A 138 10.00 -12.43 -1.81
CA GLY A 138 10.05 -11.21 -1.03
C GLY A 138 9.37 -10.02 -1.69
N SER A 139 9.48 -8.86 -1.04
CA SER A 139 8.92 -7.60 -1.50
C SER A 139 10.00 -6.66 -2.01
N TYR A 140 9.72 -5.94 -3.08
CA TYR A 140 10.66 -5.06 -3.77
C TYR A 140 10.09 -3.66 -3.94
N GLY A 141 10.96 -2.66 -3.88
CA GLY A 141 10.70 -1.31 -4.34
C GLY A 141 11.35 -1.06 -5.69
N VAL A 142 10.68 -0.33 -6.57
CA VAL A 142 11.24 0.20 -7.82
C VAL A 142 10.89 1.67 -7.92
N GLN A 143 11.90 2.55 -8.00
CA GLN A 143 11.68 3.99 -8.12
C GLN A 143 12.84 4.70 -8.85
N PRO A 144 12.67 5.95 -9.32
CA PRO A 144 13.74 6.69 -9.96
C PRO A 144 14.91 6.92 -9.00
N VAL A 145 16.14 6.77 -9.48
CA VAL A 145 17.35 7.12 -8.73
C VAL A 145 17.36 8.62 -8.37
N ALA A 146 16.74 9.45 -9.21
CA ALA A 146 16.61 10.89 -8.99
C ALA A 146 15.86 11.26 -7.70
N ASP A 147 15.06 10.35 -7.12
CA ASP A 147 14.40 10.55 -5.83
C ASP A 147 15.40 10.56 -4.66
N PHE A 148 16.56 9.92 -4.85
CA PHE A 148 17.64 9.82 -3.86
C PHE A 148 18.81 10.75 -4.17
N VAL A 149 19.18 10.84 -5.46
CA VAL A 149 20.35 11.58 -5.93
C VAL A 149 19.92 12.64 -6.94
N PRO A 150 19.79 13.92 -6.53
CA PRO A 150 19.38 15.00 -7.41
C PRO A 150 20.31 15.14 -8.64
N GLY A 151 19.72 15.34 -9.81
CA GLY A 151 20.46 15.55 -11.07
C GLY A 151 20.81 14.27 -11.84
N VAL A 152 20.50 13.09 -11.30
CA VAL A 152 20.55 11.84 -12.08
C VAL A 152 19.42 11.80 -13.10
N ASN A 153 19.64 11.13 -14.24
CA ASN A 153 18.64 10.96 -15.28
C ASN A 153 17.36 10.30 -14.72
N ALA A 154 16.22 10.96 -14.93
CA ALA A 154 14.89 10.53 -14.50
C ALA A 154 14.49 9.12 -14.96
N SER A 155 15.00 8.64 -16.09
CA SER A 155 14.70 7.30 -16.60
C SER A 155 15.48 6.18 -15.90
N LEU A 156 16.52 6.51 -15.13
CA LEU A 156 17.28 5.51 -14.36
C LEU A 156 16.52 5.18 -13.08
N HIS A 157 16.18 3.91 -12.91
CA HIS A 157 15.48 3.38 -11.75
C HIS A 157 16.42 2.53 -10.89
N VAL A 158 16.17 2.52 -9.59
CA VAL A 158 16.74 1.55 -8.65
C VAL A 158 15.68 0.49 -8.34
N ALA A 159 16.11 -0.76 -8.26
CA ALA A 159 15.33 -1.85 -7.67
C ALA A 159 16.06 -2.42 -6.46
N TYR A 160 15.31 -2.67 -5.40
CA TYR A 160 15.86 -3.10 -4.10
C TYR A 160 14.83 -3.96 -3.38
N ALA A 161 15.31 -4.94 -2.60
CA ALA A 161 14.41 -5.65 -1.68
C ALA A 161 14.06 -4.70 -0.52
N ALA A 162 12.82 -4.76 -0.03
CA ALA A 162 12.40 -3.93 1.10
C ALA A 162 13.29 -4.16 2.34
N THR A 163 13.75 -5.40 2.53
CA THR A 163 14.68 -5.81 3.60
C THR A 163 16.09 -5.24 3.46
N ASP A 164 16.48 -4.76 2.27
CA ASP A 164 17.77 -4.11 2.04
C ASP A 164 17.73 -2.60 2.30
N SER A 165 16.60 -2.06 2.73
CA SER A 165 16.48 -0.63 3.07
C SER A 165 17.01 -0.36 4.47
N PHE A 166 17.88 0.64 4.64
CA PHE A 166 18.33 1.03 5.98
C PHE A 166 17.21 1.63 6.80
N THR A 167 16.99 1.09 7.99
CA THR A 167 16.00 1.58 8.95
C THR A 167 16.71 2.01 10.22
N ASP A 168 16.27 3.11 10.82
CA ASP A 168 16.82 3.64 12.07
C ASP A 168 15.86 3.33 13.23
N ASP A 169 16.36 2.66 14.27
CA ASP A 169 15.56 2.32 15.46
C ASP A 169 15.17 3.56 16.29
N SER A 170 15.73 4.74 16.00
CA SER A 170 15.27 6.02 16.55
C SER A 170 13.97 6.51 15.93
N TRP A 171 13.50 5.89 14.84
CA TRP A 171 12.25 6.22 14.18
C TRP A 171 11.11 5.36 14.74
N THR A 172 10.29 5.96 15.58
CA THR A 172 9.27 5.25 16.38
C THR A 172 7.85 5.67 16.02
N CYS A 173 6.89 4.86 16.42
CA CYS A 173 5.47 5.21 16.43
C CYS A 173 5.09 5.85 17.78
N GLY A 174 4.27 6.91 17.75
CA GLY A 174 3.82 7.66 18.92
C GLY A 174 2.58 7.10 19.62
N THR A 175 1.96 6.03 19.08
CA THR A 175 0.68 5.52 19.58
C THR A 175 0.75 5.00 21.02
N ASP A 176 1.90 4.52 21.48
CA ASP A 176 2.08 4.12 22.88
C ASP A 176 2.11 5.31 23.86
N GLU A 177 2.38 6.53 23.38
CA GLU A 177 2.36 7.75 24.21
C GLU A 177 0.93 8.16 24.56
N LEU A 178 -0.03 7.93 23.65
CA LEU A 178 -1.47 8.12 23.92
C LEU A 178 -1.96 7.32 25.14
N ARG A 179 -1.36 6.14 25.39
CA ARG A 179 -1.72 5.30 26.54
C ARG A 179 -1.32 5.93 27.87
N HIS A 180 -0.28 6.76 27.87
CA HIS A 180 0.26 7.42 29.06
C HIS A 180 -0.41 8.77 29.32
N SER A 181 -0.72 9.55 28.28
CA SER A 181 -1.33 10.88 28.40
C SER A 181 -2.79 10.86 28.89
N PHE A 182 -3.56 9.81 28.56
CA PHE A 182 -4.97 9.68 28.96
C PHE A 182 -5.22 8.76 30.17
N GLY A 183 -4.21 8.41 30.96
CA GLY A 183 -4.39 7.69 32.24
C GLY A 183 -5.18 6.37 32.12
N GLY A 184 -4.88 5.57 31.10
CA GLY A 184 -5.53 4.27 30.91
C GLY A 184 -6.98 4.32 30.40
N MET A 185 -7.48 5.48 29.95
CA MET A 185 -8.69 5.53 29.13
C MET A 185 -8.36 5.12 27.69
N GLN A 186 -8.02 3.83 27.53
CA GLN A 186 -8.49 3.15 26.33
C GLN A 186 -10.00 3.32 26.37
N HIS A 187 -10.54 4.10 25.45
CA HIS A 187 -11.90 3.84 24.99
C HIS A 187 -11.86 2.40 24.47
N HIS A 188 -12.05 1.43 25.38
CA HIS A 188 -12.56 0.10 25.10
C HIS A 188 -13.97 0.32 24.55
N LEU A 189 -14.07 0.95 23.38
CA LEU A 189 -15.27 0.95 22.59
C LEU A 189 -15.33 -0.45 22.00
N ASP A 190 -16.05 -1.28 22.76
CA ASP A 190 -16.60 -2.57 22.39
C ASP A 190 -15.61 -3.71 22.17
N GLN A 191 -15.17 -4.31 23.29
CA GLN A 191 -15.24 -5.77 23.45
C GLN A 191 -16.66 -6.21 23.87
N SER A 192 -17.70 -5.50 23.47
CA SER A 192 -19.07 -6.00 23.58
C SER A 192 -19.31 -6.95 22.41
N GLU A 193 -19.84 -8.11 22.75
CA GLU A 193 -19.85 -9.33 21.96
C GLU A 193 -20.29 -9.15 20.50
N ALA A 194 -19.47 -9.68 19.59
CA ALA A 194 -19.82 -9.93 18.21
C ALA A 194 -20.98 -10.96 18.15
N ASN A 195 -22.21 -10.48 18.32
CA ASN A 195 -23.45 -11.24 18.10
C ASN A 195 -24.26 -10.62 16.94
N GLY A 196 -23.56 -10.22 15.88
CA GLY A 196 -24.13 -9.94 14.56
C GLY A 196 -23.69 -11.03 13.57
N PRO A 197 -24.48 -11.33 12.52
CA PRO A 197 -24.06 -12.28 11.49
C PRO A 197 -22.74 -11.82 10.91
N ASN A 198 -21.70 -12.63 11.11
CA ASN A 198 -20.36 -12.44 10.55
C ASN A 198 -20.50 -12.41 9.03
N PRO A 199 -20.34 -11.26 8.34
CA PRO A 199 -20.41 -11.27 6.89
C PRO A 199 -19.20 -12.07 6.40
N ALA A 200 -19.48 -13.15 5.66
CA ALA A 200 -18.52 -14.11 5.20
C ALA A 200 -17.31 -13.44 4.52
N GLY A 201 -16.14 -14.06 4.67
CA GLY A 201 -14.82 -13.51 4.38
C GLY A 201 -14.61 -13.16 2.91
N GLY A 202 -15.00 -11.94 2.57
CA GLY A 202 -14.70 -11.28 1.31
C GLY A 202 -14.19 -9.87 1.57
N ASP A 203 -13.75 -9.26 0.49
CA ASP A 203 -13.16 -7.93 0.46
C ASP A 203 -14.05 -6.86 1.07
N ARG A 204 -13.41 -5.87 1.67
CA ARG A 204 -14.06 -4.67 2.17
C ARG A 204 -13.34 -3.42 1.68
N THR A 205 -14.10 -2.51 1.08
CA THR A 205 -13.62 -1.17 0.74
C THR A 205 -13.87 -0.22 1.91
N ALA A 206 -12.84 0.51 2.31
CA ALA A 206 -12.90 1.61 3.26
C ALA A 206 -12.60 2.95 2.57
N GLU A 207 -13.35 3.98 2.94
CA GLU A 207 -13.13 5.33 2.42
C GLU A 207 -12.18 6.12 3.31
N VAL A 208 -11.03 6.51 2.79
CA VAL A 208 -10.04 7.34 3.47
C VAL A 208 -10.14 8.78 2.99
N ALA A 209 -10.12 9.73 3.90
CA ALA A 209 -9.96 11.14 3.54
C ALA A 209 -8.60 11.66 3.99
N PHE A 210 -7.86 12.32 3.10
CA PHE A 210 -6.56 12.88 3.40
C PHE A 210 -6.61 14.39 3.60
N ASP A 211 -5.75 14.89 4.48
CA ASP A 211 -5.39 16.31 4.62
C ASP A 211 -3.86 16.41 4.54
N THR A 212 -3.34 17.58 4.19
CA THR A 212 -1.90 17.88 4.24
C THR A 212 -1.68 19.11 5.09
N ASP A 213 -0.49 19.35 5.63
CA ASP A 213 -0.12 20.70 6.09
C ASP A 213 0.52 21.51 4.96
N PHE A 214 0.77 22.80 5.23
CA PHE A 214 1.42 23.69 4.26
C PHE A 214 2.87 23.28 3.95
N GLU A 215 3.57 22.73 4.94
CA GLU A 215 4.93 22.26 4.76
C GLU A 215 5.00 21.06 3.81
N PHE A 216 4.04 20.13 3.88
CA PHE A 216 3.93 19.02 2.93
C PHE A 216 3.71 19.55 1.52
N PHE A 217 2.77 20.48 1.35
CA PHE A 217 2.55 21.16 0.07
C PHE A 217 3.81 21.82 -0.46
N THR A 218 4.51 22.59 0.37
CA THR A 218 5.75 23.28 0.00
C THR A 218 6.83 22.29 -0.45
N ARG A 219 6.93 21.14 0.22
CA ARG A 219 7.91 20.09 -0.10
C ARG A 219 7.55 19.25 -1.33
N ARG A 220 6.28 19.22 -1.76
CA ARG A 220 5.86 18.61 -3.03
C ARG A 220 5.86 19.62 -4.18
N GLY A 221 5.68 20.90 -3.88
CA GLY A 221 5.84 22.01 -4.82
C GLY A 221 4.59 22.38 -5.61
N SER A 222 3.56 21.53 -5.64
CA SER A 222 2.26 21.85 -6.25
C SER A 222 1.13 21.02 -5.67
N VAL A 223 -0.12 21.45 -5.89
CA VAL A 223 -1.32 20.74 -5.43
C VAL A 223 -1.41 19.36 -6.08
N GLN A 224 -1.17 19.29 -7.40
CA GLN A 224 -1.19 18.01 -8.12
C GLN A 224 -0.09 17.06 -7.64
N ALA A 225 1.11 17.57 -7.34
CA ALA A 225 2.18 16.74 -6.79
C ALA A 225 1.87 16.18 -5.39
N CYS A 226 1.08 16.89 -4.57
CA CYS A 226 0.57 16.33 -3.31
C CYS A 226 -0.41 15.19 -3.56
N ILE A 227 -1.35 15.39 -4.49
CA ILE A 227 -2.38 14.41 -4.83
C ILE A 227 -1.72 13.14 -5.40
N ASP A 228 -0.82 13.30 -6.37
CA ASP A 228 -0.10 12.18 -7.00
C ASP A 228 0.73 11.39 -5.98
N ASP A 229 1.36 12.08 -5.02
CA ASP A 229 2.16 11.45 -3.96
C ASP A 229 1.28 10.67 -2.97
N ILE A 230 0.15 11.23 -2.54
CA ILE A 230 -0.82 10.54 -1.67
C ILE A 230 -1.41 9.32 -2.36
N GLU A 231 -1.81 9.45 -3.62
CA GLU A 231 -2.37 8.35 -4.40
C GLU A 231 -1.36 7.21 -4.59
N ALA A 232 -0.10 7.54 -4.88
CA ALA A 232 0.96 6.55 -5.01
C ALA A 232 1.21 5.80 -3.69
N ILE A 233 1.22 6.51 -2.56
CA ILE A 233 1.37 5.90 -1.24
C ILE A 233 0.19 4.98 -0.94
N GLN A 234 -1.04 5.44 -1.15
CA GLN A 234 -2.23 4.61 -0.92
C GLN A 234 -2.24 3.35 -1.78
N ALA A 235 -1.89 3.47 -3.07
CA ALA A 235 -1.78 2.31 -3.96
C ALA A 235 -0.74 1.29 -3.48
N GLY A 236 0.35 1.74 -2.84
CA GLY A 236 1.32 0.86 -2.20
C GLY A 236 0.83 0.28 -0.87
N VAL A 237 0.04 1.03 -0.09
CA VAL A 237 -0.59 0.52 1.14
C VAL A 237 -1.58 -0.60 0.81
N ASP A 238 -2.36 -0.45 -0.26
CA ASP A 238 -3.35 -1.44 -0.67
C ASP A 238 -2.71 -2.77 -1.11
N VAL A 239 -1.48 -2.76 -1.65
CA VAL A 239 -0.69 -4.00 -1.89
C VAL A 239 -0.58 -4.87 -0.63
N ILE A 240 -0.45 -4.23 0.54
CA ILE A 240 -0.31 -4.91 1.83
C ILE A 240 -1.67 -5.32 2.36
N TYR A 241 -2.64 -4.39 2.36
CA TYR A 241 -3.96 -4.60 2.96
C TYR A 241 -4.82 -5.59 2.18
N GLU A 242 -4.78 -5.55 0.85
CA GLU A 242 -5.47 -6.52 0.00
C GLU A 242 -4.97 -7.94 0.28
N ARG A 243 -3.65 -8.10 0.28
CA ARG A 243 -3.00 -9.41 0.45
C ARG A 243 -3.22 -9.98 1.85
N ASP A 244 -3.02 -9.17 2.88
CA ASP A 244 -2.95 -9.69 4.25
C ASP A 244 -4.31 -9.76 4.93
N VAL A 245 -5.21 -8.84 4.59
CA VAL A 245 -6.43 -8.59 5.38
C VAL A 245 -7.64 -8.22 4.52
N ASN A 246 -7.63 -8.48 3.20
CA ASN A 246 -8.73 -8.23 2.25
C ASN A 246 -9.43 -6.88 2.45
N ILE A 247 -8.63 -5.82 2.61
CA ILE A 247 -9.12 -4.45 2.70
C ILE A 247 -8.55 -3.68 1.51
N CYS A 248 -9.41 -2.87 0.91
CA CYS A 248 -9.01 -1.86 -0.06
C CYS A 248 -9.38 -0.49 0.45
N HIS A 249 -8.52 0.48 0.19
CA HIS A 249 -8.83 1.86 0.51
C HIS A 249 -9.14 2.62 -0.77
N VAL A 250 -10.19 3.43 -0.69
CA VAL A 250 -10.47 4.43 -1.72
C VAL A 250 -10.50 5.80 -1.08
N ILE A 251 -9.90 6.76 -1.75
CA ILE A 251 -9.78 8.13 -1.29
C ILE A 251 -11.08 8.85 -1.63
N SER A 252 -11.82 9.30 -0.62
CA SER A 252 -13.03 10.09 -0.82
C SER A 252 -12.72 11.58 -0.97
N ARG A 253 -11.62 12.06 -0.37
CA ARG A 253 -11.25 13.46 -0.38
C ARG A 253 -9.76 13.66 -0.11
N ILE A 254 -9.15 14.63 -0.77
CA ILE A 254 -7.85 15.20 -0.41
C ILE A 254 -8.03 16.70 -0.17
N ILE A 255 -7.60 17.19 0.99
CA ILE A 255 -7.45 18.63 1.24
C ILE A 255 -5.95 18.95 1.20
N VAL A 256 -5.54 19.78 0.24
CA VAL A 256 -4.17 20.31 0.18
C VAL A 256 -4.16 21.71 0.79
N ARG A 257 -3.47 21.87 1.91
CA ARG A 257 -3.31 23.18 2.57
C ARG A 257 -2.22 23.99 1.88
N ASP A 258 -2.53 24.60 0.75
CA ASP A 258 -1.57 25.36 -0.05
C ASP A 258 -1.32 26.81 0.42
N THR A 259 -1.71 27.13 1.65
CA THR A 259 -1.43 28.41 2.32
C THR A 259 -0.90 28.16 3.73
N SER A 260 0.01 29.00 4.21
CA SER A 260 0.68 28.83 5.51
C SER A 260 -0.23 29.02 6.73
N ASN A 261 -1.50 29.38 6.54
CA ASN A 261 -2.48 29.52 7.61
C ASN A 261 -3.33 28.24 7.71
N ASP A 262 -2.66 27.10 7.80
CA ASP A 262 -3.32 25.81 8.02
C ASP A 262 -3.68 25.59 9.51
N PRO A 263 -4.56 24.63 9.83
CA PRO A 263 -5.09 24.44 11.19
C PRO A 263 -4.09 23.85 12.19
N TYR A 264 -2.91 23.41 11.73
CA TYR A 264 -1.97 22.66 12.52
C TYR A 264 -0.88 23.63 13.02
N SER A 265 -0.52 23.59 14.29
CA SER A 265 0.53 24.47 14.85
C SER A 265 1.49 23.77 15.81
N GLY A 266 1.18 22.54 16.25
CA GLY A 266 2.06 21.75 17.12
C GLY A 266 3.27 21.17 16.38
N THR A 267 4.25 20.73 17.17
CA THR A 267 5.42 19.92 16.76
C THR A 267 5.41 18.55 17.44
N ASP A 268 4.75 18.45 18.59
CA ASP A 268 4.47 17.20 19.30
C ASP A 268 3.40 16.37 18.56
N ALA A 269 3.61 15.04 18.49
CA ALA A 269 2.78 14.17 17.66
C ALA A 269 1.33 14.05 18.18
N GLU A 270 1.16 13.89 19.49
CA GLU A 270 -0.16 13.85 20.13
C GLU A 270 -0.92 15.16 19.94
N THR A 271 -0.22 16.29 20.06
CA THR A 271 -0.79 17.62 19.82
C THR A 271 -1.29 17.76 18.39
N ILE A 272 -0.51 17.33 17.40
CA ILE A 272 -0.89 17.42 15.98
C ILE A 272 -2.08 16.49 15.67
N LEU A 273 -2.07 15.25 16.15
CA LEU A 273 -3.21 14.32 15.99
C LEU A 273 -4.49 14.92 16.61
N THR A 274 -4.38 15.52 17.80
CA THR A 274 -5.51 16.16 18.48
C THR A 274 -6.01 17.40 17.72
N GLN A 275 -5.11 18.21 17.17
CA GLN A 275 -5.47 19.35 16.30
C GLN A 275 -6.20 18.86 15.04
N PHE A 276 -5.71 17.79 14.42
CA PHE A 276 -6.34 17.17 13.26
C PHE A 276 -7.75 16.67 13.55
N GLN A 277 -7.91 15.86 14.62
CA GLN A 277 -9.20 15.37 15.07
C GLN A 277 -10.19 16.52 15.33
N ASN A 278 -9.79 17.53 16.12
CA ASN A 278 -10.67 18.63 16.50
C ASN A 278 -11.08 19.49 15.30
N HIS A 279 -10.13 19.79 14.41
CA HIS A 279 -10.41 20.54 13.19
C HIS A 279 -11.40 19.79 12.30
N TRP A 280 -11.16 18.51 12.02
CA TRP A 280 -12.04 17.73 11.15
C TRP A 280 -13.41 17.46 11.76
N ASN A 281 -13.49 17.18 13.06
CA ASN A 281 -14.78 17.03 13.74
C ASN A 281 -15.62 18.31 13.65
N SER A 282 -14.97 19.49 13.70
CA SER A 282 -15.69 20.77 13.64
C SER A 282 -16.02 21.23 12.21
N GLN A 283 -15.11 21.06 11.26
CA GLN A 283 -15.22 21.64 9.92
C GLN A 283 -15.55 20.62 8.82
N GLN A 284 -15.26 19.34 9.03
CA GLN A 284 -15.38 18.26 8.03
C GLN A 284 -16.35 17.14 8.48
N GLY A 285 -17.23 17.43 9.43
CA GLY A 285 -18.24 16.47 9.95
C GLY A 285 -19.28 16.01 8.92
N GLY A 286 -19.35 16.64 7.74
CA GLY A 286 -20.21 16.25 6.62
C GLY A 286 -19.56 15.32 5.59
N VAL A 287 -18.24 15.11 5.65
CA VAL A 287 -17.47 14.36 4.63
C VAL A 287 -17.70 12.86 4.74
N GLN A 288 -18.08 12.19 3.66
CA GLN A 288 -18.18 10.73 3.65
C GLN A 288 -16.77 10.11 3.75
N ARG A 289 -16.55 9.30 4.80
CA ARG A 289 -15.27 8.61 5.11
C ARG A 289 -15.44 7.62 6.26
N ASP A 290 -14.53 6.65 6.31
CA ASP A 290 -14.39 5.65 7.37
C ASP A 290 -13.20 5.96 8.30
N LEU A 291 -12.18 6.66 7.77
CA LEU A 291 -11.06 7.24 8.50
C LEU A 291 -10.53 8.50 7.80
N ALA A 292 -9.75 9.31 8.51
CA ALA A 292 -9.02 10.42 7.92
C ALA A 292 -7.54 10.39 8.31
N HIS A 293 -6.66 10.75 7.38
CA HIS A 293 -5.22 10.67 7.58
C HIS A 293 -4.53 11.99 7.21
N LEU A 294 -3.64 12.49 8.07
CA LEU A 294 -2.86 13.69 7.81
C LEU A 294 -1.48 13.31 7.30
N MET A 295 -1.14 13.79 6.10
CA MET A 295 0.19 13.69 5.52
C MET A 295 0.97 14.96 5.88
N ALA A 296 1.77 14.84 6.94
CA ALA A 296 2.46 15.97 7.56
C ALA A 296 3.85 16.20 6.95
N GLY A 297 4.16 17.44 6.62
CA GLY A 297 5.48 17.89 6.19
C GLY A 297 6.17 18.80 7.21
N ARG A 298 5.44 19.24 8.23
CA ARG A 298 5.95 20.12 9.29
C ARG A 298 7.01 19.47 10.15
N SER A 299 7.78 20.33 10.81
CA SER A 299 8.72 19.89 11.83
C SER A 299 7.99 19.15 12.94
N ARG A 300 8.63 18.09 13.44
CA ARG A 300 8.16 17.29 14.56
C ARG A 300 9.22 17.20 15.64
N ASP A 301 8.79 16.98 16.87
CA ASP A 301 9.68 16.75 18.00
C ASP A 301 10.08 15.26 18.07
N GLY A 302 11.36 15.00 18.32
CA GLY A 302 11.89 13.65 18.52
C GLY A 302 11.82 12.74 17.27
N GLY A 303 11.76 11.43 17.55
CA GLY A 303 11.85 10.36 16.55
C GLY A 303 10.51 9.86 16.01
N ILE A 304 9.38 10.42 16.45
CA ILE A 304 8.04 9.89 16.16
C ILE A 304 7.68 10.13 14.69
N LEU A 305 7.59 9.09 13.86
CA LEU A 305 7.26 9.22 12.44
C LEU A 305 5.77 9.22 12.14
N GLY A 306 4.96 8.75 13.08
CA GLY A 306 3.52 8.63 12.93
C GLY A 306 2.84 8.36 14.26
N ILE A 307 1.54 8.60 14.27
CA ILE A 307 0.67 8.38 15.42
C ILE A 307 -0.77 8.21 14.95
N ALA A 308 -1.50 7.29 15.56
CA ALA A 308 -2.89 7.04 15.21
C ALA A 308 -3.71 6.52 16.39
N TYR A 309 -5.02 6.78 16.37
CA TYR A 309 -5.92 6.18 17.36
C TYR A 309 -6.14 4.69 17.06
N LEU A 310 -6.32 3.89 18.10
CA LEU A 310 -6.44 2.43 17.98
C LEU A 310 -7.91 1.96 17.86
N SER A 311 -8.19 1.10 16.88
CA SER A 311 -9.50 0.43 16.69
C SER A 311 -10.67 1.39 16.49
N VAL A 312 -10.49 2.37 15.62
CA VAL A 312 -11.41 3.51 15.46
C VAL A 312 -12.07 3.61 14.08
N VAL A 313 -11.73 2.74 13.11
CA VAL A 313 -12.40 2.78 11.79
C VAL A 313 -13.92 2.74 11.94
N CYS A 314 -14.60 3.54 11.10
CA CYS A 314 -16.03 3.91 11.17
C CYS A 314 -16.44 4.84 12.32
N ASN A 315 -15.57 5.16 13.28
CA ASN A 315 -15.88 6.14 14.32
C ASN A 315 -15.37 7.52 13.90
N ARG A 316 -16.21 8.26 13.17
CA ARG A 316 -15.84 9.58 12.60
C ARG A 316 -15.31 10.58 13.62
N SER A 317 -15.67 10.45 14.90
CA SER A 317 -15.19 11.30 15.99
C SER A 317 -13.73 11.03 16.37
N SER A 318 -13.18 9.86 16.07
CA SER A 318 -11.84 9.43 16.49
C SER A 318 -11.02 8.68 15.43
N ALA A 319 -11.56 8.42 14.24
CA ALA A 319 -10.87 7.72 13.14
C ALA A 319 -9.85 8.64 12.45
N TYR A 320 -8.71 8.85 13.11
CA TYR A 320 -7.64 9.74 12.68
C TYR A 320 -6.26 9.12 12.86
N GLY A 321 -5.38 9.39 11.89
CA GLY A 321 -3.95 9.09 11.93
C GLY A 321 -3.12 10.21 11.31
N VAL A 322 -1.83 10.25 11.63
CA VAL A 322 -0.86 11.21 11.09
C VAL A 322 0.40 10.45 10.68
N SER A 323 0.92 10.73 9.49
CA SER A 323 2.21 10.22 9.03
C SER A 323 3.10 11.32 8.47
N TRP A 324 4.34 11.36 8.92
CA TRP A 324 5.38 12.22 8.35
C TRP A 324 6.14 11.51 7.23
N THR A 325 5.42 11.07 6.20
CA THR A 325 5.96 10.18 5.15
C THR A 325 7.15 10.74 4.39
N LEU A 326 7.36 12.05 4.42
CA LEU A 326 8.50 12.69 3.76
C LEU A 326 9.80 12.66 4.59
N PHE A 327 9.89 11.83 5.64
CA PHE A 327 11.13 11.54 6.38
C PHE A 327 12.15 10.77 5.53
N SER A 328 11.66 10.03 4.51
CA SER A 328 12.47 9.23 3.59
C SER A 328 11.98 9.43 2.16
N SER A 329 12.88 9.27 1.19
CA SER A 329 12.53 9.17 -0.23
C SER A 329 12.20 7.73 -0.65
N ASN A 330 12.48 6.74 0.21
CA ASN A 330 12.31 5.32 -0.09
C ASN A 330 10.83 4.91 -0.05
N MET A 331 10.28 4.54 -1.19
CA MET A 331 8.86 4.26 -1.38
C MET A 331 8.33 3.19 -0.41
N THR A 332 9.04 2.08 -0.23
CA THR A 332 8.59 0.99 0.66
C THR A 332 8.54 1.44 2.12
N GLN A 333 9.44 2.32 2.57
CA GLN A 333 9.42 2.86 3.92
C GLN A 333 8.27 3.85 4.14
N ARG A 334 7.97 4.67 3.13
CA ARG A 334 6.86 5.65 3.18
C ARG A 334 5.50 4.95 3.21
N VAL A 335 5.36 3.90 2.39
CA VAL A 335 4.19 3.00 2.38
C VAL A 335 4.07 2.28 3.72
N ALA A 336 5.17 1.70 4.23
CA ALA A 336 5.18 1.00 5.51
C ALA A 336 4.71 1.89 6.67
N LEU A 337 5.15 3.15 6.71
CA LEU A 337 4.75 4.09 7.75
C LEU A 337 3.25 4.37 7.69
N THR A 338 2.71 4.62 6.50
CA THR A 338 1.28 4.90 6.35
C THR A 338 0.44 3.67 6.70
N ALA A 339 0.85 2.49 6.21
CA ALA A 339 0.23 1.22 6.54
C ALA A 339 0.29 0.88 8.05
N HIS A 340 1.36 1.27 8.74
CA HIS A 340 1.49 1.11 10.19
C HIS A 340 0.43 1.92 10.94
N GLU A 341 0.31 3.21 10.62
CA GLU A 341 -0.61 4.11 11.31
C GLU A 341 -2.08 3.81 10.97
N GLU A 342 -2.39 3.46 9.72
CA GLU A 342 -3.69 2.91 9.37
C GLU A 342 -3.93 1.57 10.10
N GLY A 343 -2.89 0.77 10.32
CA GLY A 343 -2.95 -0.50 11.05
C GLY A 343 -3.49 -0.31 12.47
N HIS A 344 -3.05 0.75 13.15
CA HIS A 344 -3.64 1.15 14.42
C HIS A 344 -5.11 1.54 14.30
N ASN A 345 -5.50 2.36 13.32
CA ASN A 345 -6.92 2.68 13.11
C ASN A 345 -7.76 1.41 12.92
N TRP A 346 -7.22 0.42 12.18
CA TRP A 346 -7.80 -0.90 11.96
C TRP A 346 -7.70 -1.86 13.16
N GLY A 347 -7.09 -1.44 14.26
CA GLY A 347 -7.10 -2.15 15.54
C GLY A 347 -5.89 -3.05 15.79
N ALA A 348 -4.87 -3.01 14.94
CA ALA A 348 -3.60 -3.65 15.24
C ALA A 348 -2.84 -2.86 16.32
N GLY A 349 -2.48 -3.54 17.42
CA GLY A 349 -1.52 -3.03 18.38
C GLY A 349 -0.08 -3.31 17.92
N HIS A 350 0.89 -2.71 18.61
CA HIS A 350 2.27 -3.13 18.45
C HIS A 350 2.44 -4.61 18.85
N CYS A 351 3.19 -5.34 18.03
CA CYS A 351 3.56 -6.74 18.23
C CYS A 351 4.51 -6.96 19.43
N CYS A 352 5.18 -5.90 19.90
CA CYS A 352 6.17 -5.93 20.96
C CYS A 352 6.28 -4.56 21.65
N SER A 353 6.92 -4.52 22.82
CA SER A 353 7.02 -3.31 23.64
C SER A 353 8.21 -2.40 23.28
N GLY A 354 8.96 -2.68 22.22
CA GLY A 354 10.10 -1.88 21.77
C GLY A 354 10.72 -2.38 20.47
N CYS A 355 11.74 -1.69 19.96
CA CYS A 355 12.34 -1.94 18.64
C CYS A 355 13.13 -3.26 18.51
N SER A 356 13.28 -4.05 19.58
CA SER A 356 14.14 -5.24 19.57
C SER A 356 13.54 -6.40 20.35
N GLY A 357 14.04 -7.61 20.10
CA GLY A 357 13.63 -8.82 20.80
C GLY A 357 12.36 -9.49 20.26
N CYS A 358 11.83 -9.04 19.11
CA CYS A 358 10.68 -9.65 18.44
C CYS A 358 10.96 -9.86 16.94
N SER A 359 11.64 -10.97 16.61
CA SER A 359 12.06 -11.26 15.23
C SER A 359 10.92 -11.64 14.28
N THR A 360 9.73 -11.95 14.82
CA THR A 360 8.53 -12.24 14.04
C THR A 360 7.67 -11.00 13.80
N CYS A 361 8.03 -9.87 14.42
CA CYS A 361 7.34 -8.64 14.15
C CYS A 361 7.67 -8.13 12.76
N ARG A 362 6.72 -7.41 12.17
CA ARG A 362 6.77 -6.85 10.82
C ARG A 362 6.30 -5.39 10.88
N ILE A 363 5.40 -4.95 10.00
CA ILE A 363 4.93 -3.54 9.93
C ILE A 363 4.57 -2.95 11.30
N MET A 364 3.85 -3.68 12.17
CA MET A 364 3.44 -3.15 13.49
C MET A 364 4.54 -3.22 14.56
N CYS A 365 5.81 -3.28 14.17
CA CYS A 365 6.91 -3.02 15.10
C CYS A 365 6.78 -1.57 15.57
N PRO A 366 7.00 -1.26 16.87
CA PRO A 366 6.98 0.11 17.37
C PRO A 366 7.93 1.08 16.67
N CYS A 367 8.84 0.54 15.85
CA CYS A 367 9.88 1.27 15.15
C CYS A 367 9.82 0.83 13.69
N LEU A 368 10.01 1.77 12.76
CA LEU A 368 9.63 1.56 11.36
C LEU A 368 10.41 0.41 10.68
N GLY A 369 11.55 -0.02 11.23
CA GLY A 369 12.36 -1.12 10.68
C GLY A 369 11.75 -2.52 10.77
N GLY A 370 10.49 -2.63 11.22
CA GLY A 370 9.80 -3.90 11.33
C GLY A 370 10.41 -4.85 12.35
N CYS A 371 11.33 -4.38 13.22
CA CYS A 371 12.12 -5.11 14.21
C CYS A 371 13.02 -6.23 13.64
N SER A 372 12.71 -6.72 12.44
CA SER A 372 13.33 -7.82 11.72
C SER A 372 13.62 -7.48 10.25
N GLY A 373 13.31 -6.25 9.82
CA GLY A 373 13.50 -5.77 8.45
C GLY A 373 12.32 -5.99 7.50
N ASN A 374 11.27 -6.71 7.91
CA ASN A 374 10.07 -6.87 7.09
C ASN A 374 9.06 -5.74 7.36
N ILE A 375 8.99 -4.80 6.42
CA ILE A 375 8.15 -3.60 6.49
C ILE A 375 7.02 -3.60 5.46
N THR A 376 6.77 -4.75 4.83
CA THR A 376 5.84 -4.90 3.70
C THR A 376 4.76 -5.94 3.96
N SER A 377 4.62 -6.39 5.21
CA SER A 377 3.55 -7.31 5.62
C SER A 377 3.18 -7.15 7.08
N PHE A 378 1.94 -7.52 7.41
CA PHE A 378 1.48 -7.69 8.77
C PHE A 378 1.90 -9.06 9.32
N GLY A 379 2.09 -9.15 10.64
CA GLY A 379 2.27 -10.43 11.33
C GLY A 379 0.93 -11.12 11.55
N THR A 380 0.95 -12.41 11.87
CA THR A 380 -0.28 -13.20 12.05
C THR A 380 -1.18 -12.63 13.15
N SER A 381 -0.62 -12.07 14.22
CA SER A 381 -1.40 -11.45 15.29
C SER A 381 -2.15 -10.20 14.79
N GLU A 382 -1.45 -9.35 14.05
CA GLU A 382 -1.96 -8.10 13.49
C GLU A 382 -3.02 -8.37 12.42
N ILE A 383 -2.79 -9.35 11.54
CA ILE A 383 -3.77 -9.83 10.55
C ILE A 383 -5.08 -10.22 11.24
N ASN A 384 -5.00 -10.99 12.33
CA ASN A 384 -6.19 -11.39 13.08
C ASN A 384 -6.90 -10.19 13.73
N GLN A 385 -6.15 -9.24 14.30
CA GLN A 385 -6.72 -8.04 14.92
C GLN A 385 -7.46 -7.18 13.90
N ILE A 386 -6.81 -6.88 12.77
CA ILE A 386 -7.38 -6.09 11.67
C ILE A 386 -8.60 -6.79 11.08
N THR A 387 -8.49 -8.08 10.76
CA THR A 387 -9.59 -8.87 10.18
C THR A 387 -10.81 -8.91 11.10
N ASN A 388 -10.60 -9.08 12.41
CA ASN A 388 -11.69 -9.04 13.38
C ASN A 388 -12.34 -7.66 13.46
N HIS A 389 -11.54 -6.59 13.46
CA HIS A 389 -12.07 -5.23 13.44
C HIS A 389 -12.90 -5.00 12.17
N ARG A 390 -12.33 -5.27 10.99
CA ARG A 390 -12.98 -5.21 9.67
C ARG A 390 -14.32 -5.92 9.64
N ASN A 391 -14.37 -7.19 10.05
CA ASN A 391 -15.60 -8.00 10.02
C ASN A 391 -16.69 -7.48 10.98
N SER A 392 -16.31 -6.69 11.99
CA SER A 392 -17.25 -6.06 12.91
C SER A 392 -17.76 -4.69 12.46
N ARG A 393 -17.25 -4.16 11.33
CA ARG A 393 -17.62 -2.84 10.82
C ARG A 393 -18.75 -2.95 9.78
N ASN A 394 -19.79 -2.13 9.95
CA ASN A 394 -20.91 -2.05 9.02
C ASN A 394 -20.85 -0.82 8.09
N CYS A 395 -19.85 0.05 8.25
CA CYS A 395 -19.69 1.23 7.39
C CYS A 395 -19.02 0.89 6.04
N LEU A 396 -18.31 -0.24 5.99
CA LEU A 396 -17.51 -0.65 4.84
C LEU A 396 -18.40 -1.12 3.70
N THR A 397 -17.93 -0.89 2.48
CA THR A 397 -18.59 -1.42 1.28
C THR A 397 -18.08 -2.82 0.99
N ASP A 398 -18.98 -3.73 0.59
CA ASP A 398 -18.61 -5.08 0.17
C ASP A 398 -17.84 -5.05 -1.15
N GLY A 399 -16.79 -5.86 -1.23
CA GLY A 399 -15.91 -5.93 -2.40
C GLY A 399 -14.84 -4.85 -2.39
N CYS A 400 -13.77 -5.08 -3.15
CA CYS A 400 -12.83 -4.05 -3.56
C CYS A 400 -13.31 -3.44 -4.88
N GLY A 401 -14.42 -2.70 -4.78
CA GLY A 401 -15.25 -2.22 -5.88
C GLY A 401 -14.77 -0.93 -6.55
N GLY A 402 -13.45 -0.73 -6.65
CA GLY A 402 -12.85 0.25 -7.56
C GLY A 402 -11.70 -0.44 -8.25
N GLY A 403 -11.84 -0.85 -9.52
CA GLY A 403 -10.72 -1.35 -10.31
C GLY A 403 -10.01 -2.64 -9.84
N GLY A 404 -10.65 -3.50 -9.04
CA GLY A 404 -10.23 -4.87 -8.74
C GLY A 404 -9.08 -5.03 -7.72
N GLY A 405 -9.00 -6.23 -7.14
CA GLY A 405 -8.02 -6.67 -6.15
C GLY A 405 -8.53 -6.42 -4.75
N GLY A 406 -8.98 -7.46 -4.02
CA GLY A 406 -8.06 -8.13 -3.12
C GLY A 406 -8.74 -9.18 -2.25
N GLY A 407 -9.44 -10.14 -2.89
CA GLY A 407 -10.18 -11.29 -2.32
C GLY A 407 -11.58 -11.54 -2.92
N GLY A 408 -11.81 -11.09 -4.16
CA GLY A 408 -12.58 -11.83 -5.16
C GLY A 408 -11.72 -12.85 -5.93
N VAL A 409 -12.34 -13.61 -6.84
CA VAL A 409 -11.66 -14.49 -7.81
C VAL A 409 -10.40 -13.83 -8.37
N GLN A 410 -9.24 -14.48 -8.28
CA GLN A 410 -7.98 -13.99 -8.82
C GLN A 410 -7.72 -14.57 -10.22
N CYS A 411 -6.79 -13.97 -10.98
CA CYS A 411 -6.43 -14.51 -12.30
C CYS A 411 -5.96 -15.97 -12.25
N GLY A 412 -5.29 -16.37 -11.16
CA GLY A 412 -4.86 -17.75 -10.94
C GLY A 412 -6.01 -18.75 -10.80
N ASP A 413 -7.18 -18.28 -10.37
CA ASP A 413 -8.37 -19.12 -10.15
C ASP A 413 -9.16 -19.32 -11.44
N VAL A 414 -8.93 -18.46 -12.45
CA VAL A 414 -9.60 -18.52 -13.75
C VAL A 414 -8.91 -19.50 -14.68
N LYS A 415 -9.63 -20.59 -14.97
CA LYS A 415 -9.19 -21.62 -15.93
C LYS A 415 -9.41 -21.22 -17.39
N ASN A 416 -10.52 -20.54 -17.70
CA ASN A 416 -10.85 -20.18 -19.09
C ASN A 416 -11.97 -19.13 -19.20
N LEU A 417 -11.95 -18.34 -20.27
CA LEU A 417 -13.07 -17.53 -20.74
C LEU A 417 -13.48 -17.99 -22.13
N LYS A 418 -14.75 -18.39 -22.31
CA LYS A 418 -15.29 -18.84 -23.59
C LYS A 418 -16.52 -18.05 -23.97
N ALA A 419 -16.54 -17.49 -25.18
CA ALA A 419 -17.69 -16.77 -25.72
C ALA A 419 -17.89 -17.09 -27.20
N ARG A 420 -19.13 -16.94 -27.67
CA ARG A 420 -19.48 -16.97 -29.10
C ARG A 420 -20.69 -16.09 -29.37
N CYS A 421 -20.75 -15.53 -30.57
CA CYS A 421 -21.95 -14.85 -31.03
C CYS A 421 -23.03 -15.86 -31.46
N ARG A 422 -24.28 -15.46 -31.36
CA ARG A 422 -25.47 -16.21 -31.77
C ARG A 422 -26.15 -15.49 -32.93
N ASP A 423 -26.96 -16.22 -33.68
CA ASP A 423 -27.67 -15.73 -34.87
C ASP A 423 -28.60 -14.54 -34.59
N ASN A 424 -28.99 -14.32 -33.32
CA ASN A 424 -29.78 -13.17 -32.89
C ASN A 424 -28.93 -11.97 -32.40
N GLY A 425 -27.62 -11.97 -32.69
CA GLY A 425 -26.67 -10.93 -32.24
C GLY A 425 -26.31 -11.01 -30.76
N ALA A 426 -26.62 -12.11 -30.07
CA ALA A 426 -26.26 -12.28 -28.66
C ALA A 426 -24.88 -12.91 -28.49
N ILE A 427 -24.01 -12.31 -27.68
CA ILE A 427 -22.75 -12.93 -27.26
C ILE A 427 -23.04 -13.77 -26.02
N LYS A 428 -22.93 -15.10 -26.17
CA LYS A 428 -23.16 -16.08 -25.11
C LYS A 428 -21.87 -16.79 -24.74
N GLY A 429 -21.56 -16.80 -23.45
CA GLY A 429 -20.31 -17.34 -22.94
C GLY A 429 -20.36 -17.76 -21.49
N LYS A 430 -19.18 -18.05 -20.94
CA LYS A 430 -18.94 -18.28 -19.52
C LYS A 430 -17.48 -18.09 -19.15
N VAL A 431 -17.26 -17.61 -17.93
CA VAL A 431 -16.01 -17.73 -17.19
C VAL A 431 -15.99 -19.10 -16.50
N ILE A 432 -14.84 -19.76 -16.48
CA ILE A 432 -14.64 -21.09 -15.88
C ILE A 432 -13.47 -20.99 -14.92
N LEU A 433 -13.66 -21.40 -13.67
CA LEU A 433 -12.64 -21.44 -12.63
C LEU A 433 -12.00 -22.84 -12.53
N PHE A 434 -10.89 -22.96 -11.80
CA PHE A 434 -10.21 -24.24 -11.57
C PHE A 434 -11.00 -25.16 -10.63
N ASP A 435 -11.72 -24.60 -9.67
CA ASP A 435 -12.55 -25.30 -8.70
C ASP A 435 -13.81 -24.46 -8.33
N GLU A 436 -14.43 -24.79 -7.19
CA GLU A 436 -15.70 -24.22 -6.71
C GLU A 436 -15.51 -23.34 -5.46
N THR A 437 -14.28 -22.94 -5.13
CA THR A 437 -13.99 -22.15 -3.90
C THR A 437 -14.68 -20.80 -3.89
N HIS A 438 -14.92 -20.22 -5.07
CA HIS A 438 -15.53 -18.90 -5.26
C HIS A 438 -17.03 -18.97 -5.63
N ASP A 439 -17.70 -20.09 -5.39
CA ASP A 439 -19.14 -20.19 -5.61
C ASP A 439 -19.91 -19.19 -4.73
N GLY A 440 -20.76 -18.37 -5.37
CA GLY A 440 -21.47 -17.27 -4.73
C GLY A 440 -20.78 -15.91 -4.83
N GLU A 441 -19.51 -15.86 -5.26
CA GLU A 441 -18.82 -14.61 -5.61
C GLU A 441 -19.17 -14.14 -7.03
N GLU A 442 -18.65 -12.98 -7.41
CA GLU A 442 -18.88 -12.35 -8.70
C GLU A 442 -17.58 -12.17 -9.49
N VAL A 443 -17.68 -12.24 -10.82
CA VAL A 443 -16.65 -11.82 -11.76
C VAL A 443 -17.22 -10.80 -12.72
N ILE A 444 -16.41 -9.84 -13.15
CA ILE A 444 -16.80 -8.81 -14.11
C ILE A 444 -16.16 -9.13 -15.45
N ILE A 445 -16.95 -9.13 -16.52
CA ILE A 445 -16.45 -9.18 -17.90
C ILE A 445 -16.70 -7.85 -18.61
N SER A 446 -15.85 -7.49 -19.57
CA SER A 446 -16.11 -6.41 -20.53
C SER A 446 -16.44 -7.00 -21.89
N ILE A 447 -17.43 -6.42 -22.58
CA ILE A 447 -17.65 -6.63 -24.01
C ILE A 447 -17.58 -5.26 -24.69
N ASP A 448 -16.57 -5.04 -25.52
CA ASP A 448 -16.27 -3.75 -26.18
C ASP A 448 -16.30 -2.54 -25.21
N GLY A 449 -15.76 -2.72 -24.00
CA GLY A 449 -15.70 -1.68 -22.97
C GLY A 449 -16.96 -1.55 -22.10
N ARG A 450 -17.99 -2.38 -22.31
CA ARG A 450 -19.18 -2.45 -21.44
C ARG A 450 -19.06 -3.58 -20.44
N ASN A 451 -19.18 -3.25 -19.16
CA ASN A 451 -18.96 -4.20 -18.07
C ASN A 451 -20.24 -4.92 -17.66
N PHE A 452 -20.10 -6.21 -17.31
CA PHE A 452 -21.18 -7.06 -16.86
C PHE A 452 -20.72 -7.91 -15.68
N THR A 453 -21.43 -7.81 -14.56
CA THR A 453 -21.19 -8.60 -13.35
C THR A 453 -21.90 -9.94 -13.45
N LEU A 454 -21.17 -11.02 -13.15
CA LEU A 454 -21.63 -12.40 -13.28
C LEU A 454 -21.40 -13.16 -11.97
N THR A 455 -22.45 -13.75 -11.42
CA THR A 455 -22.34 -14.62 -10.24
C THR A 455 -21.81 -16.01 -10.62
N ILE A 456 -20.91 -16.53 -9.80
CA ILE A 456 -20.29 -17.85 -9.97
C ILE A 456 -21.16 -18.91 -9.31
N ALA A 457 -21.40 -20.01 -10.03
CA ALA A 457 -22.05 -21.20 -9.50
C ALA A 457 -21.49 -22.47 -10.15
N ASN A 458 -21.10 -23.43 -9.33
CA ASN A 458 -20.39 -24.66 -9.69
C ASN A 458 -19.12 -24.36 -10.53
N GLY A 459 -18.30 -23.42 -10.05
CA GLY A 459 -17.03 -22.99 -10.65
C GLY A 459 -17.18 -22.28 -12.00
N ARG A 460 -18.35 -21.70 -12.28
CA ARG A 460 -18.70 -21.12 -13.58
C ARG A 460 -19.56 -19.88 -13.44
N ALA A 461 -19.27 -18.86 -14.24
CA ALA A 461 -20.10 -17.66 -14.36
C ALA A 461 -20.62 -17.51 -15.82
N PRO A 462 -21.84 -17.99 -16.14
CA PRO A 462 -22.38 -17.92 -17.48
C PRO A 462 -22.96 -16.54 -17.81
N PHE A 463 -22.86 -16.13 -19.08
CA PHE A 463 -23.44 -14.87 -19.56
C PHE A 463 -24.09 -15.01 -20.94
N ASN A 464 -25.06 -14.13 -21.19
CA ASN A 464 -25.75 -14.02 -22.47
C ASN A 464 -26.19 -12.57 -22.67
N VAL A 465 -25.39 -11.80 -23.41
CA VAL A 465 -25.58 -10.36 -23.57
C VAL A 465 -25.97 -10.08 -25.01
N CYS A 466 -27.08 -9.37 -25.19
CA CYS A 466 -27.65 -9.13 -26.51
C CYS A 466 -27.18 -7.84 -27.19
N CYS A 467 -27.41 -7.88 -28.50
CA CYS A 467 -27.45 -6.81 -29.50
C CYS A 467 -26.09 -6.32 -30.04
N TYR A 468 -25.20 -7.27 -30.35
CA TYR A 468 -23.93 -7.02 -31.05
C TYR A 468 -24.07 -7.35 -32.55
N THR A 469 -23.52 -6.48 -33.39
CA THR A 469 -23.48 -6.65 -34.85
C THR A 469 -22.12 -6.22 -35.38
N GLY A 470 -21.59 -6.95 -36.36
CA GLY A 470 -20.35 -6.59 -37.03
C GLY A 470 -19.17 -7.51 -36.67
N PRO A 471 -18.09 -7.42 -37.45
CA PRO A 471 -16.93 -8.28 -37.26
C PRO A 471 -16.06 -7.78 -36.10
N GLY A 472 -15.87 -8.64 -35.09
CA GLY A 472 -14.90 -8.44 -34.01
C GLY A 472 -15.44 -7.68 -32.81
N HIS A 473 -15.68 -8.42 -31.73
CA HIS A 473 -16.03 -7.94 -30.40
C HIS A 473 -15.01 -8.49 -29.41
N SER A 474 -14.42 -7.62 -28.62
CA SER A 474 -13.48 -8.00 -27.57
C SER A 474 -14.25 -8.38 -26.32
N VAL A 475 -13.99 -9.58 -25.80
CA VAL A 475 -14.54 -10.04 -24.52
C VAL A 475 -13.39 -10.31 -23.56
N SER A 476 -13.32 -9.56 -22.47
CA SER A 476 -12.25 -9.66 -21.47
C SER A 476 -12.79 -9.83 -20.06
N LEU A 477 -11.98 -10.38 -19.16
CA LEU A 477 -12.22 -10.27 -17.73
C LEU A 477 -11.73 -8.90 -17.21
N VAL A 478 -12.53 -8.27 -16.37
CA VAL A 478 -12.26 -6.97 -15.71
C VAL A 478 -12.07 -7.15 -14.22
N ASP A 479 -12.73 -8.15 -13.65
CA ASP A 479 -12.51 -8.58 -12.28
C ASP A 479 -12.67 -10.11 -12.19
N PRO A 480 -11.58 -10.87 -11.97
CA PRO A 480 -10.21 -10.36 -11.89
C PRO A 480 -9.78 -9.73 -13.21
N GLY A 481 -9.05 -8.63 -13.14
CA GLY A 481 -8.68 -7.82 -14.32
C GLY A 481 -7.75 -8.55 -15.28
N ASN A 482 -8.05 -8.45 -16.58
CA ASN A 482 -7.17 -8.74 -17.71
C ASN A 482 -6.54 -10.14 -17.77
N CYS A 483 -7.07 -11.11 -17.01
CA CYS A 483 -6.56 -12.48 -16.99
C CYS A 483 -6.70 -13.18 -18.35
N ILE A 484 -7.82 -12.96 -19.04
CA ILE A 484 -8.13 -13.58 -20.33
C ILE A 484 -8.92 -12.58 -21.18
N THR A 485 -8.46 -12.37 -22.41
CA THR A 485 -9.19 -11.65 -23.47
C THR A 485 -9.36 -12.54 -24.69
N ILE A 486 -10.55 -12.56 -25.26
CA ILE A 486 -10.89 -13.31 -26.48
C ILE A 486 -11.61 -12.43 -27.48
N GLN A 487 -11.48 -12.76 -28.76
CA GLN A 487 -12.19 -12.10 -29.85
C GLN A 487 -13.37 -12.96 -30.31
N VAL A 488 -14.53 -12.34 -30.46
CA VAL A 488 -15.77 -12.96 -30.94
C VAL A 488 -16.25 -12.23 -32.19
N SER A 489 -16.66 -12.95 -33.23
CA SER A 489 -17.28 -12.32 -34.41
C SER A 489 -18.78 -12.59 -34.41
N CYS A 490 -19.56 -11.53 -34.66
CA CYS A 490 -21.00 -11.62 -34.94
C CYS A 490 -21.21 -11.47 -36.45
N ASN A 491 -21.83 -12.49 -37.06
CA ASN A 491 -22.17 -12.46 -38.48
C ASN A 491 -23.44 -11.64 -38.75
#